data_AF-A0A4U0RD81-F1
#
_entry.id   AF-A0A4U0RD81-F1
#
_cell.length_a   1.000
_cell.length_b   1.000
_cell.length_c   1.000
_cell.angle_alpha   90.00
_cell.angle_beta   90.00
_cell.angle_gamma   90.00
#
_symmetry.space_group_name_H-M   'P 1'
#
loop_
_entity.id
_entity.type
_entity.pdbx_description
1 polymer ?
#
loop_
_entity_poly.entity_id
_entity_poly.type
_entity_poly.pdbx_seq_one_letter_code
_entity_poly.pdbx_strand_id
1 'polypeptide(L)'
;MRYIAAGHEAVAASAPDREPTTEELAVIEREMPVIRAEIELLDAQIAAMHHPLSPLDTRRLRRAERRLLAELSRLAIEERMTGAAVAG
;
A
#
# COMPACT_ATOMS: atom_id res chain seq x y z
N MET A 1 -23.39 21.73 -12.04
CA MET A 1 -22.48 20.88 -11.25
C MET A 1 -22.66 19.43 -11.69
N ARG A 2 -21.60 18.77 -12.19
CA ARG A 2 -21.62 17.33 -12.52
C ARG A 2 -20.84 16.61 -11.44
N TYR A 3 -21.47 15.67 -10.76
CA TYR A 3 -20.78 14.73 -9.87
C TYR A 3 -20.25 13.58 -10.72
N ILE A 4 -18.97 13.25 -10.54
CA ILE A 4 -18.40 12.00 -11.05
C ILE A 4 -18.95 10.92 -10.12
N ALA A 5 -19.95 10.17 -10.59
CA ALA A 5 -20.35 8.95 -9.92
C ALA A 5 -19.17 7.97 -10.01
N ALA A 6 -18.54 7.64 -8.88
CA ALA A 6 -17.67 6.48 -8.80
C ALA A 6 -18.54 5.25 -9.06
N GLY A 7 -18.14 4.40 -10.01
CA GLY A 7 -18.82 3.14 -10.30
C GLY A 7 -18.74 2.22 -9.08
N HIS A 8 -19.76 2.29 -8.24
CA HIS A 8 -19.90 1.61 -6.95
C HIS A 8 -20.43 0.17 -7.06
N GLU A 9 -20.54 -0.42 -8.26
CA GLU A 9 -21.22 -1.71 -8.43
C GLU A 9 -20.49 -2.86 -7.70
N ALA A 10 -19.15 -2.80 -7.63
CA ALA A 10 -18.36 -3.74 -6.81
C ALA A 10 -18.46 -3.47 -5.30
N VAL A 11 -18.67 -2.21 -4.89
CA VAL A 11 -18.86 -1.83 -3.48
C VAL A 11 -20.27 -2.22 -2.99
N ALA A 12 -21.26 -2.21 -3.88
CA ALA A 12 -22.66 -2.53 -3.59
C ALA A 12 -22.93 -4.04 -3.37
N ALA A 13 -21.98 -4.92 -3.69
CA ALA A 13 -22.06 -6.35 -3.40
C ALA A 13 -21.79 -6.68 -1.91
N SER A 14 -21.20 -5.75 -1.16
CA SER A 14 -21.17 -5.79 0.30
C SER A 14 -22.49 -5.23 0.84
N ALA A 15 -23.11 -5.90 1.81
CA ALA A 15 -24.30 -5.38 2.47
C ALA A 15 -24.06 -3.91 2.88
N PRO A 16 -24.87 -2.95 2.42
CA PRO A 16 -24.49 -1.54 2.37
C PRO A 16 -24.17 -0.88 3.73
N ASP A 17 -24.54 -1.54 4.84
CA ASP A 17 -24.38 -1.02 6.20
C ASP A 17 -23.66 -1.99 7.18
N ARG A 18 -23.02 -3.07 6.70
CA ARG A 18 -22.25 -3.93 7.62
C ARG A 18 -20.83 -3.40 7.80
N GLU A 19 -20.34 -3.44 9.03
CA GLU A 19 -18.93 -3.23 9.30
C GLU A 19 -18.08 -4.36 8.67
N PRO A 20 -16.81 -4.08 8.30
CA PRO A 20 -15.87 -5.11 7.89
C PRO A 20 -15.71 -6.18 8.97
N THR A 21 -15.58 -7.44 8.57
CA THR A 21 -15.26 -8.51 9.52
C THR A 21 -13.81 -8.36 10.01
N THR A 22 -13.46 -8.99 11.13
CA THR A 22 -12.08 -9.00 11.64
C THR A 22 -11.09 -9.56 10.60
N GLU A 23 -11.51 -10.54 9.80
CA GLU A 23 -10.69 -11.12 8.73
C GLU A 23 -10.45 -10.10 7.61
N GLU A 24 -11.49 -9.39 7.18
CA GLU A 24 -11.39 -8.32 6.19
C GLU A 24 -10.50 -7.16 6.67
N LEU A 25 -10.62 -6.78 7.95
CA LEU A 25 -9.72 -5.79 8.57
C LEU A 25 -8.28 -6.29 8.62
N ALA A 26 -8.07 -7.57 8.95
CA ALA A 26 -6.74 -8.16 8.96
C ALA A 26 -6.10 -8.16 7.56
N VAL A 27 -6.89 -8.28 6.48
CA VAL A 27 -6.38 -8.12 5.11
C VAL A 27 -5.81 -6.71 4.91
N ILE A 28 -6.56 -5.68 5.26
CA ILE A 28 -6.13 -4.28 5.13
C ILE A 28 -4.88 -4.01 5.98
N GLU A 29 -4.84 -4.50 7.22
CA GLU A 29 -3.70 -4.28 8.10
C GLU A 29 -2.39 -4.89 7.58
N ARG A 30 -2.46 -5.97 6.79
CA ARG A 30 -1.29 -6.56 6.12
C ARG A 30 -0.69 -5.65 5.04
N GLU A 31 -1.50 -4.79 4.42
CA GLU A 31 -1.05 -3.85 3.37
C GLU A 31 -0.40 -2.58 3.95
N MET A 32 -0.73 -2.24 5.21
CA MET A 32 -0.26 -1.01 5.86
C MET A 32 1.28 -0.82 5.87
N PRO A 33 2.13 -1.85 6.04
CA PRO A 33 3.58 -1.70 5.91
C PRO A 33 4.03 -1.22 4.52
N VAL A 34 3.42 -1.73 3.44
CA VAL A 34 3.71 -1.32 2.07
C VAL A 34 3.32 0.14 1.87
N ILE A 35 2.08 0.50 2.23
CA ILE A 35 1.57 1.87 2.12
C ILE A 35 2.49 2.87 2.85
N ARG A 36 2.94 2.53 4.06
CA ARG A 36 3.90 3.38 4.79
C ARG A 36 5.23 3.52 4.06
N ALA A 37 5.76 2.45 3.46
CA ALA A 37 6.99 2.51 2.70
C ALA A 37 6.84 3.33 1.41
N GLU A 38 5.67 3.31 0.76
CA GLU A 38 5.35 4.16 -0.38
C GLU A 38 5.32 5.65 0.02
N ILE A 39 4.69 5.98 1.15
CA ILE A 39 4.69 7.34 1.70
C ILE A 39 6.12 7.82 1.96
N GLU A 40 6.97 6.99 2.58
CA GLU A 40 8.36 7.36 2.82
C GLU A 40 9.16 7.60 1.53
N LEU A 41 8.88 6.84 0.47
CA LEU A 41 9.49 7.07 -0.84
C LEU A 41 8.99 8.38 -1.46
N LEU A 42 7.69 8.64 -1.37
CA LEU A 42 7.09 9.88 -1.85
C LEU A 42 7.66 11.10 -1.11
N ASP A 43 7.81 11.02 0.21
CA ASP A 43 8.43 12.07 1.02
C ASP A 43 9.88 12.34 0.60
N ALA A 44 10.65 11.28 0.32
CA ALA A 44 12.03 11.42 -0.17
C ALA A 44 12.08 12.06 -1.57
N GLN A 45 11.13 11.72 -2.45
CA GLN A 45 11.00 12.33 -3.78
C GLN A 45 10.61 13.81 -3.69
N ILE A 46 9.63 14.15 -2.86
CA ILE A 46 9.19 15.53 -2.62
C ILE A 46 10.35 16.37 -2.08
N ALA A 47 11.04 15.87 -1.05
CA ALA A 47 12.22 16.54 -0.50
C ALA A 47 13.28 16.83 -1.58
N ALA A 48 13.59 15.85 -2.43
CA ALA A 48 14.58 16.00 -3.50
C ALA A 48 14.17 17.02 -4.58
N MET A 49 12.88 17.29 -4.76
CA MET A 49 12.38 18.29 -5.71
C MET A 49 12.48 19.74 -5.19
N HIS A 50 12.64 19.94 -3.87
CA HIS A 50 12.70 21.28 -3.29
C HIS A 50 14.04 22.00 -3.49
N HIS A 51 15.08 21.30 -3.95
CA HIS A 51 16.42 21.86 -4.12
C HIS A 51 17.22 21.11 -5.19
N PRO A 52 18.39 21.63 -5.62
CA PRO A 52 19.31 20.87 -6.45
C PRO A 52 19.63 19.53 -5.80
N LEU A 53 19.61 18.47 -6.61
CA LEU A 53 19.77 17.09 -6.14
C LEU A 53 21.14 16.91 -5.46
N SER A 54 21.11 16.47 -4.20
CA SER A 54 22.32 16.23 -3.41
C SER A 54 22.66 14.72 -3.33
N PRO A 55 23.91 14.37 -2.97
CA PRO A 55 24.28 12.99 -2.68
C PRO A 55 23.46 12.37 -1.53
N LEU A 56 23.00 13.18 -0.57
CA LEU A 56 22.16 12.72 0.54
C LEU A 56 20.77 12.29 0.04
N ASP A 57 20.17 13.06 -0.87
CA ASP A 57 18.86 12.72 -1.45
C ASP A 57 18.93 11.42 -2.22
N THR A 58 19.99 11.24 -3.01
CA THR A 58 20.22 9.99 -3.74
C THR A 58 20.29 8.78 -2.80
N ARG A 59 20.91 8.94 -1.61
CA ARG A 59 20.95 7.88 -0.60
C ARG A 59 19.60 7.65 0.05
N ARG A 60 18.84 8.72 0.35
CA ARG A 60 17.50 8.65 0.93
C ARG A 60 16.52 7.96 -0.01
N LEU A 61 16.50 8.34 -1.29
CA LEU A 61 15.70 7.70 -2.35
C LEU A 61 16.01 6.21 -2.44
N ARG A 62 17.29 5.83 -2.60
CA ARG A 62 17.69 4.42 -2.65
C ARG A 62 17.29 3.63 -1.41
N ARG A 63 17.35 4.24 -0.22
CA ARG A 63 16.93 3.59 1.02
C ARG A 63 15.42 3.37 1.05
N ALA A 64 14.63 4.37 0.65
CA ALA A 64 13.19 4.29 0.60
C ALA A 64 12.71 3.26 -0.45
N GLU A 65 13.29 3.27 -1.65
CA GLU A 65 13.04 2.26 -2.69
C GLU A 65 13.31 0.84 -2.20
N ARG A 66 14.46 0.61 -1.55
CA ARG A 66 14.81 -0.71 -0.99
C ARG A 66 13.84 -1.14 0.10
N ARG A 67 13.36 -0.20 0.91
CA ARG A 67 12.36 -0.50 1.95
C ARG A 67 11.03 -0.88 1.33
N LEU A 68 10.56 -0.14 0.33
CA LEU A 68 9.34 -0.46 -0.40
C LEU A 68 9.42 -1.86 -1.01
N LEU A 69 10.50 -2.18 -1.71
CA LEU A 69 10.70 -3.51 -2.30
C LEU A 69 10.74 -4.63 -1.26
N ALA A 70 11.31 -4.37 -0.08
CA ALA A 70 11.33 -5.35 1.02
C ALA A 70 9.91 -5.62 1.56
N GLU A 71 9.10 -4.58 1.79
CA GLU A 71 7.72 -4.74 2.27
C GLU A 71 6.82 -5.38 1.21
N LEU A 72 6.98 -5.02 -0.07
CA LEU A 72 6.27 -5.69 -1.18
C LEU A 72 6.62 -7.17 -1.27
N SER A 73 7.90 -7.51 -1.12
CA SER A 73 8.35 -8.91 -1.13
C SER A 73 7.75 -9.68 0.04
N ARG A 74 7.69 -9.05 1.22
CA ARG A 74 7.08 -9.64 2.42
C ARG A 74 5.59 -9.88 2.24
N LEU A 75 4.84 -8.87 1.77
CA LEU A 75 3.40 -9.01 1.51
C LEU A 75 3.13 -10.13 0.50
N ALA A 76 3.88 -10.20 -0.59
CA ALA A 76 3.73 -11.25 -1.60
C ALA A 76 4.00 -12.67 -1.05
N ILE A 77 4.94 -12.81 -0.10
CA ILE A 77 5.18 -14.08 0.59
C ILE A 77 3.98 -14.41 1.51
N GLU A 78 3.49 -13.44 2.27
CA GLU A 78 2.35 -13.62 3.18
C GLU A 78 1.05 -13.99 2.42
N GLU A 79 0.76 -13.33 1.30
CA GLU A 79 -0.37 -13.64 0.41
C GLU A 79 -0.28 -15.07 -0.15
N ARG A 80 0.92 -15.50 -0.57
CA ARG A 80 1.14 -16.87 -1.05
C ARG A 80 0.89 -17.90 0.04
N MET A 81 1.34 -17.63 1.26
CA MET A 81 1.13 -18.54 2.40
C MET A 81 -0.34 -18.63 2.80
N THR A 82 -1.07 -17.51 2.80
CA THR A 82 -2.51 -17.51 3.08
C THR A 82 -3.33 -18.18 1.98
N GLY A 83 -3.00 -17.95 0.71
CA GLY A 83 -3.64 -18.65 -0.40
C GLY A 83 -3.38 -20.17 -0.40
N ALA A 84 -2.19 -20.62 0.00
CA ALA A 84 -1.88 -22.04 0.15
C ALA A 84 -2.66 -22.71 1.30
N ALA A 85 -2.96 -21.98 2.37
CA ALA A 85 -3.76 -22.49 3.49
C ALA A 85 -5.25 -22.62 3.18
N VAL A 86 -5.78 -21.85 2.21
CA VAL A 86 -7.18 -21.93 1.76
C VAL A 86 -7.39 -23.08 0.74
N ALA A 87 -6.31 -23.56 0.10
CA ALA A 87 -6.36 -24.58 -0.95
C ALA A 87 -6.12 -26.02 -0.46
N GLY A 88 -5.76 -26.23 0.81
CA GLY A 88 -5.52 -27.55 1.42
C GLY A 88 -6.56 -27.90 2.47
#